data_AF-A0A7W7KPF0-F1
#
_entry.id   AF-A0A7W7KPF0-F1
#
_cell.length_a   1.000
_cell.length_b   1.000
_cell.length_c   1.000
_cell.angle_alpha   90.00
_cell.angle_beta   90.00
_cell.angle_gamma   90.00
#
_symmetry.space_group_name_H-M   'P 1'
#
loop_
_entity.id
_entity.type
_entity.pdbx_description
1 polymer ?
#
loop_
_entity_poly.entity_id
_entity_poly.type
_entity_poly.pdbx_seq_one_letter_code
_entity_poly.pdbx_strand_id
1 'polypeptide(L)' 'MAVLSCGHTQHLRHQPPWQSRPWVLDPQQRKAQIGRWFPCGWCAKDIDSNKE' A
#
# COMPACT_ATOMS: atom_id res chain seq x y z
N MET A 1 -3.76 -10.08 -1.31
CA MET A 1 -4.78 -9.08 -1.64
C MET A 1 -5.39 -8.62 -0.32
N ALA A 2 -5.72 -7.34 -0.18
CA ALA A 2 -6.41 -6.80 0.99
C ALA A 2 -7.52 -5.84 0.51
N VAL A 3 -8.67 -5.87 1.19
CA VAL A 3 -9.75 -4.88 1.01
C VAL A 3 -9.47 -3.73 1.98
N LEU A 4 -9.40 -2.51 1.47
CA LEU A 4 -9.16 -1.31 2.27
C LEU A 4 -10.48 -0.71 2.76
N SER A 5 -10.41 0.21 3.72
CA SER A 5 -11.61 0.89 4.28
C SER A 5 -12.40 1.71 3.25
N CYS A 6 -11.75 2.14 2.16
CA CYS A 6 -12.41 2.78 1.01
C CYS A 6 -13.14 1.78 0.08
N GLY A 7 -13.16 0.49 0.41
CA GLY A 7 -13.83 -0.56 -0.38
C GLY A 7 -12.98 -1.16 -1.51
N HIS A 8 -11.86 -0.54 -1.87
CA HIS A 8 -10.99 -1.03 -2.94
C HIS A 8 -10.11 -2.21 -2.52
N THR A 9 -9.84 -3.11 -3.46
CA THR A 9 -8.85 -4.19 -3.31
C THR A 9 -7.47 -3.75 -3.77
N GLN A 10 -6.43 -4.03 -2.98
CA GLN A 10 -5.04 -3.78 -3.36
C GLN A 10 -4.14 -5.01 -3.19
N HIS A 11 -3.32 -5.28 -4.22
CA HIS A 11 -2.26 -6.29 -4.16
C HIS A 11 -1.00 -5.69 -3.53
N LEU A 12 -0.79 -5.93 -2.24
CA LEU A 12 0.40 -5.46 -1.53
C LEU A 12 1.72 -6.13 -1.95
N ARG A 13 1.64 -7.36 -2.49
CA ARG A 13 2.82 -8.18 -2.84
C ARG A 13 3.11 -8.25 -4.35
N HIS A 14 2.16 -7.84 -5.19
CA HIS A 14 2.25 -8.01 -6.65
C HIS A 14 2.03 -6.69 -7.40
N GLN A 15 2.35 -5.55 -6.80
CA GLN A 15 2.41 -4.29 -7.53
C GLN A 15 3.81 -4.15 -8.15
N PRO A 16 4.00 -4.41 -9.45
CA PRO A 16 5.21 -4.01 -10.14
C PRO A 16 5.35 -2.48 -10.08
N PRO A 17 6.57 -1.94 -9.98
CA PRO A 17 7.85 -2.65 -9.99
C PRO A 17 8.18 -3.35 -8.67
N TRP A 18 9.15 -4.28 -8.68
CA TRP A 18 9.70 -4.88 -7.46
C TRP A 18 10.13 -3.78 -6.47
N GLN A 19 9.71 -3.89 -5.20
CA GLN A 19 10.02 -2.91 -4.16
C GLN A 19 10.86 -3.57 -3.06
N SER A 20 12.00 -2.96 -2.71
CA SER A 20 12.76 -3.36 -1.54
C SER A 20 12.00 -2.96 -0.27
N ARG A 21 11.80 -3.93 0.63
CA ARG A 21 11.19 -3.72 1.94
C ARG A 21 12.16 -4.15 3.05
N PRO A 22 13.26 -3.42 3.27
CA PRO A 22 14.31 -3.82 4.21
C PRO A 22 13.80 -4.01 5.64
N TRP A 23 12.77 -3.25 6.02
CA TRP A 23 12.14 -3.32 7.33
C TRP A 23 11.50 -4.68 7.65
N VAL A 24 11.24 -5.54 6.66
CA VAL A 24 10.66 -6.87 6.88
C VAL A 24 11.63 -7.80 7.62
N LEU A 25 12.94 -7.60 7.39
CA LEU A 25 14.01 -8.43 7.94
C LEU A 25 14.22 -8.18 9.44
N ASP A 26 13.98 -6.96 9.91
CA ASP A 26 14.10 -6.60 11.33
C ASP A 26 12.76 -6.85 12.07
N PRO A 27 12.72 -7.72 13.10
CA PRO A 27 11.50 -7.98 13.88
C PRO A 27 10.88 -6.75 14.55
N GLN A 28 11.70 -5.81 15.02
CA GLN A 28 11.23 -4.58 15.67
C GLN A 28 10.59 -3.65 14.65
N GLN A 29 11.24 -3.46 13.50
CA GLN A 29 10.68 -2.64 12.41
C GLN A 29 9.41 -3.27 11.82
N ARG A 30 9.37 -4.60 11.69
CA ARG A 30 8.17 -5.32 11.26
C ARG A 30 6.99 -5.08 12.18
N LYS A 31 7.20 -5.16 13.50
CA LYS A 31 6.15 -4.84 14.49
C LYS A 31 5.69 -3.39 14.38
N ALA A 32 6.61 -2.45 14.16
CA ALA A 32 6.28 -1.03 14.00
C ALA A 32 5.42 -0.72 12.76
N GLN A 33 5.38 -1.60 11.76
CA GLN A 33 4.53 -1.44 10.57
C GLN A 33 3.11 -2.00 10.73
N ILE A 34 2.85 -2.80 11.76
CA ILE A 34 1.50 -3.33 12.03
C ILE A 34 0.59 -2.18 12.48
N GLY A 35 -0.61 -2.11 11.89
CA GLY A 35 -1.61 -1.09 12.22
C GLY A 35 -1.33 0.30 11.61
N ARG A 36 -0.23 0.47 10.86
CA ARG A 36 0.02 1.72 10.14
C ARG A 36 -0.95 1.92 8.99
N TRP A 37 -1.25 3.19 8.74
CA TRP A 37 -2.10 3.59 7.63
C TRP A 37 -1.46 3.25 6.28
N PHE A 38 -2.29 2.85 5.33
CA PHE A 38 -1.83 2.41 4.02
C PHE A 38 -2.63 3.14 2.91
N PRO A 39 -1.97 3.88 2.00
CA PRO A 39 -2.65 4.65 0.96
C PRO A 39 -3.30 3.73 -0.08
N CYS A 40 -4.55 4.02 -0.43
CA CYS A 40 -5.22 3.36 -1.53
C CYS A 40 -4.72 3.91 -2.87
N GLY A 41 -4.08 3.04 -3.67
CA GLY A 41 -3.58 3.44 -5.00
C GLY A 41 -4.67 3.77 -6.01
N TRP A 42 -5.91 3.31 -5.80
CA TRP A 42 -7.06 3.65 -6.65
C TRP A 42 -7.56 5.07 -6.35
N CYS A 43 -7.80 5.38 -5.08
CA CYS A 43 -8.20 6.72 -4.66
C CYS A 43 -7.17 7.79 -5.04
N ALA A 44 -5.88 7.44 -5.03
CA ALA A 44 -4.82 8.36 -5.48
C ALA A 44 -4.87 8.63 -7.00
N LYS A 45 -5.27 7.64 -7.82
CA LYS A 45 -5.39 7.80 -9.28
C LYS A 45 -6.59 8.63 -9.69
N ASP A 46 -7.73 8.47 -9.00
CA ASP A 46 -8.95 9.23 -9.29
C ASP A 46 -8.72 10.76 -9.17
N ILE A 47 -7.74 11.19 -8.36
CA ILE A 47 -7.36 12.60 -8.21
C ILE A 47 -6.60 13.13 -9.44
N ASP A 48 -5.81 12.29 -10.13
CA ASP A 48 -5.02 12.71 -11.30
C ASP A 48 -5.81 12.66 -12.61
N SER A 49 -6.84 11.83 -12.72
CA SER A 49 -7.68 11.75 -13.93
C SER A 49 -8.62 12.96 -14.14
N ASN A 50 -8.66 13.90 -13.19
CA ASN A 50 -9.48 15.12 -13.25
C ASN A 50 -8.66 16.41 -13.43
N LYS A 51 -7.41 16.29 -13.91
CA LYS A 51 -6.59 17.43 -14.35
C LYS A 51 -6.46 17.38 -15.86
N GLU A 52 -7.43 17.98 -16.54
CA GLU A 52 -7.28 18.48 -17.92
C GLU A 52 -6.48 19.77 -17.96
#